data_AF-A0A6I8MDJ2-F1
#
_entry.id   AF-A0A6I8MDJ2-F1
#
_cell.length_a   1.000
_cell.length_b   1.000
_cell.length_c   1.000
_cell.angle_alpha   90.00
_cell.angle_beta   90.00
_cell.angle_gamma   90.00
#
_symmetry.space_group_name_H-M   'P 1'
#
loop_
_entity.id
_entity.type
_entity.pdbx_description
1 polymer ?
#
loop_
_entity_poly.entity_id
_entity_poly.type
_entity_poly.pdbx_seq_one_letter_code
_entity_poly.pdbx_strand_id
1 'polypeptide(L)'
;MKYLIEHKHKTDAIFRVENKDRYDDRDVVIANFIDSYYRLILFGQKHLNDLFVLDGILNINARDQILREIISNTLAHRDYSSGYPAKMIIDDEKI
;
A
#
# COMPACT_ATOMS: atom_id res chain seq x y z
N MET A 1 24.59 8.64 8.08
CA MET A 1 23.26 9.27 7.92
C MET A 1 22.17 8.23 7.69
N LYS A 2 22.08 7.16 8.50
CA LYS A 2 21.13 6.04 8.32
C LYS A 2 20.29 5.74 9.58
N TYR A 3 20.39 6.57 10.62
CA TYR A 3 19.85 6.29 11.96
C TYR A 3 18.83 7.32 12.47
N LEU A 4 18.28 8.17 11.58
CA LEU A 4 17.32 9.22 11.95
C LEU A 4 16.06 9.23 11.08
N ILE A 5 15.70 8.10 10.44
CA ILE A 5 14.31 7.95 9.98
C ILE A 5 13.54 7.49 11.21
N GLU A 6 13.13 8.46 12.03
CA GLU A 6 12.23 8.22 13.16
C GLU A 6 11.00 7.45 12.69
N HIS A 7 10.39 6.65 13.57
CA HIS A 7 9.18 5.85 13.34
C HIS A 7 7.98 6.57 12.69
N LYS A 8 8.06 7.88 12.50
CA LYS A 8 7.09 8.76 11.83
C LYS A 8 6.78 8.36 10.39
N HIS A 9 7.72 7.73 9.67
CA HIS A 9 7.50 7.27 8.30
C HIS A 9 7.16 5.78 8.18
N LYS A 10 6.77 5.13 9.28
CA LYS A 10 6.40 3.72 9.27
C LYS A 10 5.01 3.50 8.67
N THR A 11 4.89 2.68 7.64
CA THR A 11 3.60 2.20 7.11
C THR A 11 3.58 0.67 7.14
N ASP A 12 2.54 0.08 7.71
CA ASP A 12 2.32 -1.36 7.69
C ASP A 12 1.43 -1.73 6.48
N ALA A 13 1.97 -2.48 5.52
CA ALA A 13 1.18 -3.11 4.47
C ALA A 13 0.85 -4.55 4.90
N ILE A 14 -0.43 -4.93 4.87
CA ILE A 14 -0.92 -6.19 5.43
C ILE A 14 -1.83 -6.84 4.39
N PHE A 15 -1.60 -8.13 4.14
CA PHE A 15 -2.49 -8.98 3.36
C PHE A 15 -3.07 -10.06 4.28
N ARG A 16 -4.40 -10.17 4.32
CA ARG A 16 -5.12 -11.03 5.27
C ARG A 16 -6.43 -11.52 4.66
N VAL A 17 -6.36 -12.60 3.89
CA VAL A 17 -7.49 -13.29 3.28
C VAL A 17 -7.74 -14.63 3.97
N GLU A 18 -6.70 -15.47 4.11
CA GLU A 18 -6.83 -16.81 4.70
C GLU A 18 -6.56 -16.81 6.21
N ASN A 19 -5.40 -16.28 6.65
CA ASN A 19 -5.01 -16.25 8.05
C ASN A 19 -5.48 -14.97 8.76
N LYS A 20 -6.75 -14.97 9.19
CA LYS A 20 -7.39 -13.80 9.82
C LYS A 20 -6.85 -13.45 11.22
N ASP A 21 -6.37 -14.44 11.98
CA ASP A 21 -5.77 -14.22 13.31
C ASP A 21 -4.41 -13.52 13.23
N ARG A 22 -3.67 -13.73 12.14
CA ARG A 22 -2.39 -13.07 11.87
C ARG A 22 -2.49 -12.26 10.59
N TYR A 23 -1.86 -12.73 9.54
CA TYR A 23 -1.83 -12.17 8.19
C TYR A 23 -1.13 -13.20 7.31
N ASP A 24 -1.49 -13.22 6.04
CA ASP A 24 -0.86 -14.07 5.04
C ASP A 24 0.46 -13.47 4.58
N ASP A 25 0.53 -12.13 4.51
CA ASP A 25 1.76 -11.40 4.27
C ASP A 25 1.74 -10.03 4.97
N ARG A 26 2.92 -9.52 5.29
CA ARG A 26 3.09 -8.19 5.88
C ARG A 26 4.41 -7.58 5.45
N ASP A 27 4.34 -6.38 4.89
CA ASP A 27 5.51 -5.54 4.67
C ASP A 27 5.54 -4.35 5.64
N VAL A 28 6.64 -4.21 6.40
CA VAL A 28 6.87 -3.07 7.27
C VAL A 28 7.74 -2.07 6.53
N VAL A 29 7.11 -0.99 6.06
CA VAL A 29 7.74 0.04 5.25
C VAL A 29 8.22 1.17 6.16
N ILE A 30 9.54 1.30 6.32
CA ILE A 30 10.19 2.40 7.03
C ILE A 30 11.17 3.04 6.05
N ALA A 31 10.70 3.99 5.28
CA ALA A 31 11.48 4.63 4.23
C ALA A 31 11.02 6.07 3.97
N ASN A 32 11.67 6.78 3.06
CA ASN A 32 11.19 8.08 2.62
C ASN A 32 9.88 7.94 1.80
N PHE A 33 9.28 9.06 1.42
CA PHE A 33 8.01 9.09 0.67
C PHE A 33 8.06 8.28 -0.62
N ILE A 34 9.12 8.47 -1.43
CA ILE A 34 9.27 7.85 -2.75
C ILE A 34 9.45 6.34 -2.62
N ASP A 35 10.35 5.89 -1.74
CA ASP A 35 10.60 4.47 -1.51
C ASP A 35 9.37 3.79 -0.90
N SER A 36 8.64 4.50 -0.03
CA SER A 36 7.40 3.98 0.56
C SER A 36 6.33 3.78 -0.51
N TYR A 37 6.16 4.76 -1.40
CA TYR A 37 5.24 4.65 -2.53
C TYR A 37 5.54 3.41 -3.38
N TYR A 38 6.80 3.23 -3.80
CA TYR A 38 7.16 2.06 -4.63
C TYR A 38 6.95 0.73 -3.91
N ARG A 39 7.30 0.63 -2.61
CA ARG A 39 7.08 -0.61 -1.85
C ARG A 39 5.61 -0.94 -1.68
N LEU A 40 4.77 0.05 -1.41
CA LEU A 40 3.33 -0.14 -1.28
C LEU A 40 2.68 -0.52 -2.62
N ILE A 41 3.15 0.06 -3.73
CA ILE A 41 2.69 -0.34 -5.09
C ILE A 41 3.02 -1.80 -5.35
N LEU A 42 4.26 -2.23 -5.09
CA LEU A 42 4.69 -3.61 -5.28
C LEU A 42 3.91 -4.58 -4.38
N PHE A 43 3.63 -4.19 -3.14
CA PHE A 43 2.81 -4.98 -2.23
C PHE A 43 1.38 -5.16 -2.77
N GLY A 44 0.76 -4.07 -3.24
CA GLY A 44 -0.56 -4.13 -3.86
C GLY A 44 -0.59 -4.99 -5.13
N GLN A 45 0.40 -4.84 -6.01
CA GLN A 45 0.50 -5.63 -7.25
C GLN A 45 0.71 -7.12 -6.97
N LYS A 46 1.44 -7.47 -5.91
CA LYS A 46 1.66 -8.87 -5.50
C LYS A 46 0.36 -9.56 -5.09
N HIS A 47 -0.54 -8.85 -4.43
CA HIS A 47 -1.71 -9.43 -3.76
C HIS A 47 -3.05 -9.14 -4.45
N LEU A 48 -3.08 -8.23 -5.44
CA LEU A 48 -4.29 -7.87 -6.18
C LEU A 48 -4.27 -8.37 -7.63
N ASN A 49 -5.43 -8.83 -8.06
CA ASN A 49 -5.64 -9.34 -9.42
C ASN A 49 -5.42 -8.25 -10.47
N ASP A 50 -4.74 -8.62 -11.56
CA ASP A 50 -4.63 -7.80 -12.77
C ASP A 50 -5.78 -8.15 -13.72
N LEU A 51 -6.94 -7.55 -13.47
CA LEU A 51 -8.13 -7.83 -14.28
C LEU A 51 -8.04 -7.13 -15.63
N PHE A 52 -8.50 -7.80 -16.68
CA PHE A 52 -8.70 -7.17 -17.99
C PHE A 52 -9.91 -6.23 -17.91
N VAL A 53 -9.67 -4.92 -17.96
CA VAL A 53 -10.70 -3.88 -17.86
C VAL A 53 -10.64 -2.99 -19.09
N LEU A 54 -11.80 -2.71 -19.70
CA LEU A 54 -11.93 -1.81 -20.83
C LEU A 54 -12.53 -0.46 -20.40
N ASP A 55 -11.94 0.63 -20.88
CA ASP A 55 -12.58 1.94 -20.95
C ASP A 55 -12.97 2.21 -22.42
N GLY A 56 -14.24 2.01 -22.72
CA GLY A 56 -14.75 1.93 -24.10
C GLY A 56 -14.13 0.76 -24.86
N ILE A 57 -13.21 1.06 -25.77
CA ILE A 57 -12.48 0.06 -26.57
C ILE A 57 -11.02 -0.11 -26.15
N LEU A 58 -10.55 0.68 -25.18
CA LEU A 58 -9.16 0.69 -24.73
C LEU A 58 -9.01 -0.20 -23.49
N ASN A 59 -8.02 -1.10 -23.51
CA ASN A 59 -7.62 -1.81 -22.29
C ASN A 59 -6.88 -0.84 -21.37
N ILE A 60 -7.27 -0.82 -20.09
CA ILE A 60 -6.66 0.00 -19.05
C ILE A 60 -6.09 -0.86 -17.92
N ASN A 61 -5.00 -0.39 -17.32
CA ASN A 61 -4.44 -0.98 -16.12
C ASN A 61 -5.15 -0.39 -14.88
N ALA A 62 -6.37 -0.87 -14.65
CA ALA A 62 -7.23 -0.37 -13.58
C ALA A 62 -6.61 -0.58 -12.19
N ARG A 63 -6.00 -1.75 -11.94
CA ARG A 63 -5.33 -2.06 -10.67
C ARG A 63 -4.29 -1.01 -10.33
N ASP A 64 -3.36 -0.75 -11.24
CA ASP A 64 -2.26 0.16 -10.95
C ASP A 64 -2.77 1.61 -10.88
N GLN A 65 -3.75 2.01 -11.69
CA GLN A 65 -4.35 3.34 -11.58
C GLN A 65 -4.98 3.57 -10.20
N ILE A 66 -5.79 2.62 -9.72
CA ILE A 66 -6.39 2.67 -8.39
C ILE A 66 -5.30 2.73 -7.33
N LEU A 67 -4.36 1.78 -7.34
CA LEU A 67 -3.26 1.73 -6.37
C LEU A 67 -2.46 3.03 -6.31
N ARG A 68 -2.15 3.64 -7.45
CA ARG A 68 -1.44 4.93 -7.50
C ARG A 68 -2.21 6.03 -6.77
N GLU A 69 -3.53 6.09 -6.94
CA GLU A 69 -4.36 7.11 -6.31
C GLU A 69 -4.45 6.89 -4.79
N ILE A 70 -4.83 5.70 -4.34
CA ILE A 70 -4.99 5.43 -2.89
C ILE A 70 -3.66 5.57 -2.14
N ILE A 71 -2.55 5.07 -2.71
CA ILE A 71 -1.24 5.14 -2.04
C ILE A 71 -0.73 6.58 -2.02
N SER A 72 -0.87 7.32 -3.13
CA SER A 72 -0.45 8.73 -3.17
C SER A 72 -1.24 9.55 -2.15
N ASN A 73 -2.56 9.40 -2.10
CA ASN A 73 -3.41 10.11 -1.14
C ASN A 73 -3.08 9.73 0.31
N THR A 74 -2.88 8.44 0.57
CA THR A 74 -2.50 7.95 1.91
C THR A 74 -1.19 8.55 2.38
N LEU A 75 -0.15 8.58 1.52
CA LEU A 75 1.16 9.11 1.90
C LEU A 75 1.16 10.65 1.95
N ALA A 76 0.46 11.33 1.04
CA ALA A 76 0.45 12.79 0.96
C ALA A 76 -0.35 13.43 2.10
N HIS A 77 -1.46 12.82 2.50
CA HIS A 77 -2.33 13.33 3.56
C HIS A 77 -2.05 12.73 4.93
N ARG A 78 -0.97 11.95 5.06
CA ARG A 78 -0.54 11.41 6.34
C ARG A 78 -0.10 12.53 7.28
N ASP A 79 -0.59 12.47 8.52
CA ASP A 79 -0.02 13.22 9.62
C ASP A 79 1.28 12.55 10.12
N TYR A 80 2.42 13.02 9.61
CA TYR A 80 3.75 12.54 10.01
C TYR A 80 4.18 12.98 11.42
N SER A 81 3.42 13.84 12.09
CA SER A 81 3.67 14.18 13.49
C SER A 81 3.11 13.11 14.45
N SER A 82 2.18 12.28 13.97
CA SER A 82 1.57 11.18 14.73
C SER A 82 2.52 9.97 14.86
N GLY A 83 2.55 9.36 16.05
CA GLY A 83 3.27 8.10 16.31
C GLY A 83 2.53 6.85 15.81
N TYR A 84 1.29 6.98 15.36
CA TYR A 84 0.53 5.86 14.82
C TYR A 84 0.99 5.55 13.38
N PRO A 85 1.42 4.31 13.09
CA PRO A 85 1.79 3.93 11.74
C PRO A 85 0.56 3.92 10.84
N ALA A 86 0.69 4.49 9.64
CA ALA A 86 -0.31 4.30 8.58
C ALA A 86 -0.40 2.82 8.21
N LYS A 87 -1.56 2.39 7.71
CA LYS A 87 -1.79 1.00 7.31
C LYS A 87 -2.44 0.93 5.93
N MET A 88 -1.97 -0.01 5.12
CA MET A 88 -2.64 -0.49 3.91
C MET A 88 -3.04 -1.94 4.22
N ILE A 89 -4.33 -2.27 4.15
CA ILE A 89 -4.82 -3.61 4.49
C ILE A 89 -5.59 -4.14 3.30
N ILE A 90 -5.16 -5.27 2.75
CA ILE A 90 -5.88 -6.01 1.73
C ILE A 90 -6.49 -7.23 2.40
N ASP A 91 -7.81 -7.31 2.45
CA ASP A 91 -8.55 -8.45 2.98
C ASP A 91 -9.60 -8.97 1.97
N ASP A 92 -10.43 -9.93 2.38
CA ASP A 92 -11.44 -10.55 1.52
C ASP A 92 -12.65 -9.65 1.25
N GLU A 93 -12.80 -8.54 1.99
CA GLU A 93 -13.90 -7.60 1.83
C GLU A 93 -13.47 -6.30 1.16
N LYS A 94 -12.22 -5.83 1.41
CA LYS A 94 -11.77 -4.47 1.11
C LYS A 94 -10.25 -4.34 0.90
N ILE A 95 -9.90 -3.18 0.34
CA ILE A 95 -8.57 -2.55 0.34
C ILE A 95 -8.66 -1.27 1.17
#